data_AF-A0A3C0V2A1-F1
#
_entry.id   AF-A0A3C0V2A1-F1
#
_cell.length_a   1.000
_cell.length_b   1.000
_cell.length_c   1.000
_cell.angle_alpha   90.00
_cell.angle_beta   90.00
_cell.angle_gamma   90.00
#
_symmetry.space_group_name_H-M   'P 1'
#
loop_
_entity.id
_entity.type
_entity.pdbx_description
1 polymer ?
#
loop_
_entity_poly.entity_id
_entity_poly.type
_entity_poly.pdbx_seq_one_letter_code
_entity_poly.pdbx_strand_id
1 'polypeptide(L)'
;MTGLWVALDKINRILILIIAAMVLVLWGAFWLIAKLALDREVTVKIPPGVYENTSITVGNNEGYIKLWGKDFIKTMAEYSPNNYEVKANYLLRYASSKGEKNMRPKFLQEYEEVKKNNTYQEFHSNEKWKTTWLTRTLWRVETEGEVVRESSVLSQLTRYKKKCLYYVDMTYDKDGLRLEDFGYVEK
;
A
#
# COMPACT_ATOMS: atom_id res chain seq x y z
N MET A 1 -54.99 32.35 40.78
CA MET A 1 -54.65 32.02 39.37
C MET A 1 -53.13 31.83 39.25
N THR A 2 -52.53 30.86 39.96
CA THR A 2 -51.06 30.90 40.23
C THR A 2 -50.34 29.55 40.28
N GLY A 3 -51.01 28.40 40.46
CA GLY A 3 -50.33 27.10 40.53
C GLY A 3 -49.93 26.51 39.17
N LEU A 4 -50.81 26.63 38.18
CA LEU A 4 -50.63 26.01 36.85
C LEU A 4 -49.52 26.71 36.03
N TRP A 5 -49.45 28.03 36.09
CA TRP A 5 -48.45 28.83 35.39
C TRP A 5 -47.04 28.65 35.95
N VAL A 6 -46.91 28.48 37.27
CA VAL A 6 -45.61 28.19 37.91
C VAL A 6 -45.13 26.77 37.57
N ALA A 7 -46.04 25.80 37.44
CA ALA A 7 -45.70 24.45 36.99
C ALA A 7 -45.28 24.41 35.52
N LEU A 8 -45.98 25.14 34.64
CA LEU A 8 -45.62 25.31 33.23
C LEU A 8 -44.25 25.98 33.06
N ASP A 9 -43.95 27.02 33.83
CA ASP A 9 -42.64 27.68 33.80
C ASP A 9 -41.50 26.74 34.24
N LYS A 10 -41.73 25.91 35.27
CA LYS A 10 -40.76 24.88 35.69
C LYS A 10 -40.52 23.82 34.60
N ILE A 11 -41.57 23.34 33.94
CA ILE A 11 -41.47 22.36 32.85
C ILE A 11 -40.66 22.93 31.68
N ASN A 12 -40.94 24.19 31.30
CA ASN A 12 -40.22 24.86 30.22
C ASN A 12 -38.74 25.04 30.55
N ARG A 13 -38.40 25.42 31.79
CA ARG A 13 -37.00 25.55 32.24
C ARG A 13 -36.26 24.21 32.21
N ILE A 14 -36.91 23.12 32.62
CA ILE A 14 -36.33 21.77 32.56
C ILE A 14 -36.10 21.36 31.11
N LEU A 15 -37.06 21.60 30.21
CA LEU A 15 -36.91 21.34 28.77
C LEU A 15 -35.74 22.13 28.16
N ILE A 16 -35.61 23.42 28.50
CA ILE A 16 -34.49 24.25 28.04
C ILE A 16 -33.15 23.69 28.53
N LEU A 17 -33.07 23.23 29.78
CA LEU A 17 -31.86 22.62 30.33
C LEU A 17 -31.52 21.29 29.64
N ILE A 18 -32.53 20.45 29.33
CA ILE A 18 -32.34 19.20 28.59
C ILE A 18 -31.84 19.50 27.17
N ILE A 19 -32.43 20.47 26.47
CA ILE A 19 -32.00 20.89 25.13
C ILE A 19 -30.56 21.42 25.18
N ALA A 20 -30.22 22.27 26.15
CA ALA A 20 -28.87 22.77 26.33
C ALA A 20 -27.85 21.65 26.57
N ALA A 21 -28.20 20.66 27.41
CA ALA A 21 -27.37 19.48 27.65
C ALA A 21 -27.19 18.64 26.37
N MET A 22 -28.26 18.42 25.60
CA MET A 22 -28.16 17.68 24.32
C MET A 22 -27.27 18.41 23.31
N VAL A 23 -27.38 19.74 23.22
CA VAL A 23 -26.52 20.56 22.35
C VAL A 23 -25.05 20.45 22.77
N LEU A 24 -24.75 20.49 24.07
CA LEU A 24 -23.39 20.31 24.58
C LEU A 24 -22.81 18.92 24.26
N VAL A 25 -23.63 17.87 24.39
CA VAL A 25 -23.23 16.50 24.04
C VAL A 25 -22.95 16.37 22.53
N LEU A 26 -23.83 16.91 21.68
CA LEU A 26 -23.63 16.90 20.22
C LEU A 26 -22.39 17.69 19.81
N TRP A 27 -22.15 18.83 20.47
CA TRP A 27 -20.95 19.63 20.22
C TRP A 27 -19.68 18.89 20.63
N GLY A 28 -19.68 18.25 21.80
CA GLY A 28 -18.58 17.40 22.24
C GLY A 28 -18.31 16.23 21.29
N ALA A 29 -19.37 15.56 20.80
CA ALA A 29 -19.25 14.49 19.81
C ALA A 29 -18.68 14.99 18.47
N PHE A 30 -19.12 16.16 18.00
CA PHE A 30 -18.60 16.78 16.78
C PHE A 30 -17.09 17.07 16.90
N TRP A 31 -16.65 17.67 18.02
CA TRP A 31 -15.23 17.91 18.28
C TRP A 31 -14.42 16.62 18.37
N LEU A 32 -14.98 15.57 18.97
CA LEU A 32 -14.32 14.26 19.06
C LEU A 32 -14.14 13.65 17.66
N ILE A 33 -15.17 13.70 16.80
CA ILE A 33 -15.12 13.21 15.43
C ILE A 33 -14.13 14.04 14.60
N ALA A 34 -14.16 15.38 14.74
CA ALA A 34 -13.23 16.27 14.06
C ALA A 34 -11.78 16.00 14.50
N LYS A 35 -11.55 15.82 15.80
CA LYS A 35 -10.25 15.44 16.34
C LYS A 35 -9.78 14.09 15.81
N LEU A 36 -10.64 13.06 15.81
CA LEU A 36 -10.31 11.74 15.24
C LEU A 36 -10.05 11.80 13.72
N ALA A 37 -10.69 12.72 13.00
CA ALA A 37 -10.45 12.96 11.59
C ALA A 37 -9.13 13.70 11.32
N LEU A 38 -8.73 14.61 12.21
CA LEU A 38 -7.45 15.35 12.16
C LEU A 38 -6.26 14.51 12.66
N ASP A 39 -6.48 13.70 13.70
CA ASP A 39 -5.53 12.75 14.29
C ASP A 39 -5.43 11.45 13.46
N ARG A 40 -6.13 11.34 12.32
CA ARG A 40 -5.70 10.41 11.27
C ARG A 40 -4.34 10.90 10.82
N GLU A 41 -3.30 10.39 11.47
CA GLU A 41 -1.95 10.43 10.96
C GLU A 41 -2.01 9.89 9.53
N VAL A 42 -1.98 10.80 8.57
CA VAL A 42 -1.51 10.49 7.23
C VAL A 42 -0.02 10.24 7.43
N THR A 43 0.33 9.11 8.03
CA THR A 43 1.72 8.66 8.16
C THR A 43 2.17 8.46 6.73
N VAL A 44 2.85 9.47 6.21
CA VAL A 44 3.39 9.49 4.86
C VAL A 44 4.41 8.35 4.81
N LYS A 45 4.01 7.25 4.16
CA LYS A 45 4.91 6.13 3.93
C LYS A 45 5.79 6.51 2.75
N ILE A 46 7.07 6.73 3.01
CA ILE A 46 8.11 6.66 2.00
C ILE A 46 8.58 5.20 2.02
N PRO A 47 8.94 4.57 0.88
CA PRO A 47 9.46 3.21 0.94
C PRO A 47 10.71 3.17 1.85
N PRO A 48 11.09 2.03 2.44
CA PRO A 48 12.32 1.93 3.19
C PRO A 48 13.53 2.00 2.24
N GLY A 49 14.44 2.97 2.40
CA GLY A 49 15.63 3.07 1.55
C GLY A 49 16.47 4.32 1.76
N VAL A 50 17.67 4.32 1.16
CA VAL A 50 18.53 5.51 1.04
C VAL A 50 18.10 6.24 -0.22
N TYR A 51 17.51 7.42 -0.05
CA TYR A 51 17.10 8.29 -1.15
C TYR A 51 18.18 9.36 -1.35
N GLU A 52 18.75 9.42 -2.54
CA GLU A 52 19.68 10.48 -2.92
C GLU A 52 18.96 11.82 -2.83
N ASN A 53 19.28 12.65 -1.82
CA ASN A 53 18.97 14.08 -1.64
C ASN A 53 17.88 14.68 -2.55
N THR A 54 16.69 14.06 -2.59
CA THR A 54 15.59 14.49 -3.44
C THR A 54 14.41 14.79 -2.54
N SER A 55 13.94 16.04 -2.60
CA SER A 55 12.66 16.41 -2.04
C SER A 55 11.58 15.72 -2.86
N ILE A 56 10.99 14.64 -2.32
CA ILE A 56 9.92 13.91 -2.99
C ILE A 56 8.59 14.45 -2.48
N THR A 57 7.87 15.16 -3.35
CA THR A 57 6.49 15.57 -3.05
C THR A 57 5.63 14.32 -3.01
N VAL A 58 4.96 14.09 -1.89
CA VAL A 58 4.07 12.94 -1.72
C VAL A 58 2.76 13.19 -2.45
N GLY A 59 2.23 12.16 -3.12
CA GLY A 59 0.93 12.25 -3.77
C GLY A 59 0.86 11.46 -5.07
N ASN A 60 -0.22 11.69 -5.82
CA ASN A 60 -0.45 11.09 -7.12
C ASN A 60 0.38 11.78 -8.23
N ASN A 61 1.71 11.74 -8.10
CA ASN A 61 2.65 12.33 -9.05
C ASN A 61 3.71 11.32 -9.50
N GLU A 62 4.27 11.57 -10.68
CA GLU A 62 5.20 10.63 -11.32
C GLU A 62 6.42 10.28 -10.45
N GLY A 63 6.99 11.25 -9.73
CA GLY A 63 8.18 11.02 -8.89
C GLY A 63 7.90 10.06 -7.74
N TYR A 64 6.81 10.28 -7.01
CA TYR A 64 6.40 9.43 -5.89
C TYR A 64 6.00 8.02 -6.35
N ILE A 65 5.26 7.93 -7.45
CA ILE A 65 4.87 6.65 -8.05
C ILE A 65 6.10 5.88 -8.55
N LYS A 66 7.02 6.55 -9.25
CA LYS A 66 8.26 5.93 -9.74
C LYS A 66 9.10 5.39 -8.58
N LEU A 67 9.17 6.10 -7.46
CA LEU A 67 9.90 5.67 -6.27
C LEU A 67 9.36 4.35 -5.71
N TRP A 68 8.06 4.30 -5.48
CA TRP A 68 7.39 3.11 -4.98
C TRP A 68 7.43 1.96 -5.99
N GLY A 69 7.27 2.26 -7.27
CA GLY A 69 7.36 1.25 -8.32
C GLY A 69 8.74 0.60 -8.40
N LYS A 70 9.81 1.38 -8.19
CA LYS A 70 11.18 0.84 -8.06
C LYS A 70 11.32 -0.12 -6.89
N ASP A 71 10.82 0.27 -5.72
CA ASP A 71 10.87 -0.55 -4.51
C ASP A 71 10.12 -1.87 -4.67
N PHE A 72 8.90 -1.82 -5.20
CA PHE A 72 8.09 -3.02 -5.43
C PHE A 72 8.69 -3.95 -6.47
N ILE A 73 9.19 -3.42 -7.60
CA ILE A 73 9.85 -4.25 -8.61
C ILE A 73 11.08 -4.93 -8.02
N LYS A 74 11.95 -4.22 -7.30
CA LYS A 74 13.11 -4.83 -6.65
C LYS A 74 12.71 -5.88 -5.62
N THR A 75 11.71 -5.57 -4.79
CA THR A 75 11.25 -6.50 -3.74
C THR A 75 10.72 -7.81 -4.32
N MET A 76 10.08 -7.77 -5.47
CA MET A 76 9.57 -8.97 -6.14
C MET A 76 10.60 -9.67 -7.02
N ALA A 77 11.45 -8.92 -7.70
CA ALA A 77 12.42 -9.47 -8.63
C ALA A 77 13.64 -10.05 -7.91
N GLU A 78 13.91 -9.64 -6.67
CA GLU A 78 15.04 -10.15 -5.87
C GLU A 78 14.52 -10.95 -4.68
N TYR A 79 14.90 -12.21 -4.55
CA TYR A 79 14.49 -13.03 -3.40
C TYR A 79 15.42 -14.21 -3.15
N SER A 80 15.29 -14.76 -1.95
CA SER A 80 15.91 -16.02 -1.54
C SER A 80 14.90 -16.87 -0.75
N PRO A 81 15.19 -18.15 -0.51
CA PRO A 81 14.29 -19.03 0.22
C PRO A 81 14.05 -18.56 1.66
N ASN A 82 14.97 -17.77 2.21
CA ASN A 82 14.88 -17.27 3.59
C ASN A 82 14.06 -15.99 3.72
N ASN A 83 13.90 -15.20 2.65
CA ASN A 83 13.23 -13.90 2.72
C ASN A 83 11.98 -13.79 1.84
N TYR A 84 11.69 -14.78 0.98
CA TYR A 84 10.58 -14.74 0.03
C TYR A 84 9.25 -14.43 0.72
N GLU A 85 8.92 -15.13 1.81
CA GLU A 85 7.67 -14.94 2.54
C GLU A 85 7.53 -13.53 3.12
N VAL A 86 8.62 -12.99 3.68
CA VAL A 86 8.64 -11.63 4.24
C VAL A 86 8.41 -10.60 3.12
N LYS A 87 9.05 -10.79 1.96
CA LYS A 87 8.88 -9.92 0.79
C LYS A 87 7.48 -10.02 0.18
N ALA A 88 6.93 -11.22 0.07
CA ALA A 88 5.55 -11.43 -0.38
C ALA A 88 4.53 -10.77 0.55
N ASN A 89 4.68 -10.96 1.87
CA ASN A 89 3.83 -10.31 2.87
C ASN A 89 3.95 -8.78 2.84
N TYR A 90 5.16 -8.26 2.59
CA TYR A 90 5.37 -6.82 2.38
C TYR A 90 4.56 -6.32 1.18
N LEU A 91 4.64 -6.96 0.01
CA LEU A 91 3.89 -6.57 -1.18
C LEU A 91 2.37 -6.68 -0.96
N LEU A 92 1.92 -7.76 -0.30
CA LEU A 92 0.51 -7.97 0.02
C LEU A 92 -0.05 -6.92 1.00
N ARG A 93 0.77 -6.34 1.88
CA ARG A 93 0.34 -5.26 2.77
C ARG A 93 -0.05 -3.98 2.01
N TYR A 94 0.52 -3.77 0.82
CA TYR A 94 0.17 -2.65 -0.05
C TYR A 94 -0.88 -3.03 -1.10
N ALA A 95 -1.27 -4.29 -1.19
CA ALA A 95 -2.23 -4.73 -2.19
C ALA A 95 -3.63 -4.13 -1.95
N SER A 96 -4.28 -3.68 -3.03
CA SER A 96 -5.73 -3.45 -2.99
C SER A 96 -6.45 -4.79 -2.79
N SER A 97 -7.73 -4.79 -2.39
CA SER A 97 -8.49 -6.05 -2.27
C SER A 97 -8.54 -6.83 -3.60
N LYS A 98 -8.54 -6.12 -4.73
CA LYS A 98 -8.45 -6.72 -6.07
C LYS A 98 -7.05 -7.29 -6.31
N GLY A 99 -6.02 -6.49 -6.00
CA GLY A 99 -4.63 -6.90 -6.16
C GLY A 99 -4.30 -8.13 -5.32
N GLU A 100 -4.73 -8.16 -4.07
CA GLU A 100 -4.48 -9.28 -3.15
C GLU A 100 -5.05 -10.59 -3.71
N LYS A 101 -6.29 -10.54 -4.24
CA LYS A 101 -6.95 -11.70 -4.86
C LYS A 101 -6.16 -12.26 -6.04
N ASN A 102 -5.49 -11.40 -6.80
CA ASN A 102 -4.71 -11.79 -7.98
C ASN A 102 -3.28 -12.23 -7.63
N MET A 103 -2.66 -11.58 -6.65
CA MET A 103 -1.25 -11.74 -6.31
C MET A 103 -1.00 -12.90 -5.34
N ARG A 104 -1.89 -13.09 -4.34
CA ARG A 104 -1.71 -14.10 -3.29
C ARG A 104 -1.56 -15.52 -3.85
N PRO A 105 -2.36 -15.99 -4.83
CA PRO A 105 -2.16 -17.32 -5.41
C PRO A 105 -0.81 -17.49 -6.11
N LYS A 106 -0.32 -16.46 -6.81
CA LYS A 106 0.99 -16.46 -7.48
C LYS A 106 2.12 -16.63 -6.45
N PHE A 107 2.05 -15.85 -5.36
CA PHE A 107 3.04 -15.93 -4.29
C PHE A 107 3.04 -17.28 -3.57
N LEU A 108 1.87 -17.87 -3.32
CA LEU A 108 1.79 -19.19 -2.68
C LEU A 108 2.38 -20.28 -3.57
N GLN A 109 2.09 -20.24 -4.88
CA GLN A 109 2.66 -21.20 -5.83
C GLN A 109 4.19 -21.07 -5.91
N GLU A 110 4.70 -19.84 -6.07
CA GLU A 110 6.14 -19.61 -6.22
C GLU A 110 6.89 -19.81 -4.89
N TYR A 111 6.26 -19.58 -3.73
CA TYR A 111 6.86 -19.90 -2.42
C TYR A 111 7.24 -21.38 -2.28
N GLU A 112 6.32 -22.28 -2.65
CA GLU A 112 6.56 -23.72 -2.60
C GLU A 112 7.73 -24.11 -3.52
N GLU A 113 7.78 -23.55 -4.73
CA GLU A 113 8.86 -23.78 -5.69
C GLU A 113 10.21 -23.24 -5.17
N VAL A 114 10.20 -22.04 -4.60
CA VAL A 114 11.41 -21.37 -4.07
C VAL A 114 11.98 -22.14 -2.88
N LYS A 115 11.13 -22.63 -1.97
CA LYS A 115 11.55 -23.45 -0.83
C LYS A 115 12.07 -24.82 -1.26
N LYS A 116 11.32 -25.50 -2.13
CA LYS A 116 11.67 -26.86 -2.60
C LYS A 116 12.98 -26.89 -3.38
N ASN A 117 13.21 -25.89 -4.22
CA ASN A 117 14.36 -25.85 -5.13
C ASN A 117 15.51 -24.95 -4.61
N ASN A 118 15.41 -24.47 -3.37
CA ASN A 118 16.38 -23.55 -2.76
C ASN A 118 16.76 -22.40 -3.74
N THR A 119 15.73 -21.73 -4.28
CA THR A 119 15.89 -20.77 -5.39
C THR A 119 16.28 -19.38 -4.89
N TYR A 120 17.34 -18.83 -5.47
CA TYR A 120 17.80 -17.46 -5.33
C TYR A 120 17.55 -16.72 -6.63
N GLN A 121 17.09 -15.48 -6.55
CA GLN A 121 16.88 -14.62 -7.70
C GLN A 121 17.47 -13.24 -7.45
N GLU A 122 18.27 -12.78 -8.39
CA GLU A 122 18.81 -11.42 -8.44
C GLU A 122 18.32 -10.71 -9.69
N PHE A 123 18.11 -9.40 -9.58
CA PHE A 123 17.64 -8.56 -10.68
C PHE A 123 18.61 -7.40 -10.94
N HIS A 124 19.10 -7.33 -12.17
CA HIS A 124 19.96 -6.26 -12.63
C HIS A 124 19.18 -5.38 -13.62
N SER A 125 18.59 -4.29 -13.10
CA SER A 125 17.89 -3.29 -13.92
C SER A 125 18.86 -2.59 -14.87
N ASN A 126 18.39 -2.24 -16.07
CA ASN A 126 19.12 -1.39 -17.02
C ASN A 126 19.07 0.11 -16.68
N GLU A 127 18.57 0.46 -15.49
CA GLU A 127 18.37 1.81 -14.97
C GLU A 127 17.36 2.69 -15.76
N LYS A 128 16.74 2.15 -16.81
CA LYS A 128 15.66 2.81 -17.54
C LYS A 128 14.33 2.42 -16.91
N TRP A 129 13.78 3.38 -16.17
CA TRP A 129 12.48 3.27 -15.52
C TRP A 129 11.46 4.10 -16.27
N LYS A 130 10.41 3.45 -16.75
CA LYS A 130 9.30 4.09 -17.45
C LYS A 130 8.08 4.11 -16.55
N THR A 131 7.45 5.28 -16.45
CA THR A 131 6.25 5.50 -15.66
C THR A 131 5.15 5.96 -16.61
N THR A 132 4.03 5.25 -16.66
CA THR A 132 2.93 5.55 -17.59
C THR A 132 1.58 5.54 -16.87
N TRP A 133 0.67 6.37 -17.34
CA TRP A 133 -0.74 6.27 -16.96
C TRP A 133 -1.43 5.22 -17.82
N LEU A 134 -2.03 4.21 -17.18
CA LEU A 134 -2.93 3.28 -17.85
C LEU A 134 -4.38 3.81 -17.86
N THR A 135 -4.76 4.52 -16.79
CA THR A 135 -6.05 5.22 -16.66
C THR A 135 -5.84 6.54 -15.91
N ARG A 136 -6.91 7.26 -15.52
CA ARG A 136 -6.79 8.49 -14.72
C ARG A 136 -6.32 8.29 -13.28
N THR A 137 -6.33 7.06 -12.78
CA THR A 137 -5.96 6.73 -11.39
C THR A 137 -4.95 5.59 -11.29
N LEU A 138 -4.70 4.89 -12.40
CA LEU A 138 -3.83 3.73 -12.47
C LEU A 138 -2.53 4.10 -13.18
N TRP A 139 -1.42 3.93 -12.46
CA TRP A 139 -0.08 4.04 -12.99
C TRP A 139 0.53 2.68 -13.21
N ARG A 140 1.41 2.59 -14.20
CA ARG A 140 2.36 1.51 -14.39
C ARG A 140 3.77 2.04 -14.26
N VAL A 141 4.58 1.35 -13.48
CA VAL A 141 6.04 1.52 -13.49
C VAL A 141 6.64 0.25 -14.07
N GLU A 142 7.50 0.39 -15.06
CA GLU A 142 8.13 -0.73 -15.74
C GLU A 142 9.63 -0.47 -15.97
N THR A 143 10.42 -1.55 -15.94
CA THR A 143 11.84 -1.53 -16.24
C THR A 143 12.27 -2.85 -16.86
N GLU A 144 13.26 -2.76 -17.75
CA GLU A 144 13.89 -3.94 -18.33
C GLU A 144 15.15 -4.26 -17.55
N GLY A 145 15.44 -5.54 -17.40
CA GLY A 145 16.66 -5.97 -16.76
C GLY A 145 16.95 -7.44 -16.99
N GLU A 146 18.08 -7.85 -16.42
CA GLU A 146 18.52 -9.24 -16.44
C GLU A 146 18.19 -9.88 -15.10
N VAL A 147 17.52 -11.02 -15.15
CA VAL A 147 17.24 -11.86 -14.00
C VAL A 147 18.26 -12.99 -14.00
N VAL A 148 18.92 -13.17 -12.87
CA VAL A 148 19.76 -14.33 -12.60
C VAL A 148 19.05 -15.17 -11.56
N ARG A 149 18.66 -16.39 -11.93
CA ARG A 149 18.03 -17.35 -11.04
C ARG A 149 18.97 -18.53 -10.82
N GLU A 150 19.24 -18.81 -9.56
CA GLU A 150 20.02 -19.97 -9.13
C GLU A 150 19.13 -20.90 -8.33
N SER A 151 19.07 -22.17 -8.72
CA SER A 151 18.31 -23.19 -8.00
C SER A 151 19.20 -24.39 -7.71
N SER A 152 18.98 -25.01 -6.55
CA SER A 152 19.70 -26.21 -6.12
C SER A 152 18.73 -27.33 -5.78
N VAL A 153 18.81 -28.42 -6.54
CA VAL A 153 18.03 -29.65 -6.32
C VAL A 153 18.99 -30.82 -6.30
N LEU A 154 18.95 -31.63 -5.23
CA LEU A 154 19.73 -32.88 -5.12
C LEU A 154 21.22 -32.71 -5.49
N SER A 155 21.87 -31.68 -4.96
CA SER A 155 23.28 -31.35 -5.18
C SER A 155 23.65 -30.89 -6.60
N GLN A 156 22.67 -30.66 -7.49
CA GLN A 156 22.88 -29.99 -8.77
C GLN A 156 22.55 -28.51 -8.66
N LEU A 157 23.51 -27.65 -9.00
CA LEU A 157 23.33 -26.20 -9.10
C LEU A 157 22.99 -25.83 -10.55
N THR A 158 21.83 -25.22 -10.76
CA THR A 158 21.44 -24.68 -12.06
C THR A 158 21.37 -23.17 -11.98
N ARG A 159 22.11 -22.49 -12.86
CA ARG A 159 22.07 -21.04 -13.01
C ARG A 159 21.46 -20.69 -14.35
N TYR A 160 20.38 -19.91 -14.31
CA TYR A 160 19.67 -19.42 -15.48
C TYR A 160 19.73 -17.90 -15.52
N LYS A 161 19.95 -17.34 -16.71
CA LYS A 161 19.97 -15.91 -16.95
C LYS A 161 18.99 -15.57 -18.07
N LYS A 162 18.11 -14.59 -17.83
CA LYS A 162 17.11 -14.14 -18.82
C LYS A 162 16.90 -12.63 -18.79
N LYS A 163 16.49 -12.08 -19.92
CA LYS A 163 15.99 -10.71 -20.01
C LYS A 163 14.49 -10.68 -19.76
N CYS A 164 14.07 -9.81 -18.85
CA CYS A 164 12.67 -9.64 -18.46
C CYS A 164 12.32 -8.16 -18.42
N LEU A 165 11.09 -7.83 -18.81
CA LEU A 165 10.44 -6.56 -18.54
C LEU A 165 9.56 -6.74 -17.30
N TYR A 166 9.92 -6.14 -16.17
CA TYR A 166 9.08 -6.11 -14.98
C TYR A 166 8.13 -4.94 -15.02
N TYR A 167 6.93 -5.13 -14.48
CA TYR A 167 5.96 -4.07 -14.28
C TYR A 167 5.25 -4.21 -12.94
N VAL A 168 4.83 -3.07 -12.40
CA VAL A 168 3.91 -2.96 -11.28
C VAL A 168 2.85 -1.92 -11.60
N ASP A 169 1.61 -2.25 -11.28
CA ASP A 169 0.45 -1.38 -11.47
C ASP A 169 -0.01 -0.87 -10.11
N MET A 170 -0.13 0.45 -9.96
CA MET A 170 -0.39 1.09 -8.68
C MET A 170 -1.46 2.19 -8.80
N THR A 171 -2.23 2.35 -7.74
CA THR A 171 -3.15 3.47 -7.55
C THR A 171 -2.72 4.28 -6.34
N TYR A 172 -3.05 5.57 -6.34
CA TYR A 172 -2.88 6.43 -5.17
C TYR A 172 -4.23 7.06 -4.84
N ASP A 173 -4.74 6.75 -3.64
CA ASP A 173 -6.01 7.27 -3.14
C ASP A 173 -5.83 7.94 -1.76
N LYS A 174 -6.94 8.27 -1.10
CA LYS A 174 -6.94 8.94 0.22
C LYS A 174 -6.33 8.08 1.33
N ASP A 175 -6.35 6.75 1.15
CA ASP A 175 -5.79 5.79 2.10
C ASP A 175 -4.32 5.45 1.78
N GLY A 176 -3.80 6.02 0.68
CA GLY A 176 -2.39 5.96 0.30
C GLY A 176 -2.16 5.21 -1.02
N LEU A 177 -0.93 4.71 -1.17
CA LEU A 177 -0.54 3.93 -2.33
C LEU A 177 -1.05 2.49 -2.21
N ARG A 178 -1.65 1.97 -3.28
CA ARG A 178 -2.10 0.58 -3.39
C ARG A 178 -1.52 -0.09 -4.63
N LEU A 179 -1.09 -1.34 -4.45
CA LEU A 179 -0.62 -2.23 -5.51
C LEU A 179 -1.82 -3.00 -6.09
N GLU A 180 -2.04 -2.86 -7.39
CA GLU A 180 -3.17 -3.47 -8.11
C GLU A 180 -2.77 -4.75 -8.84
N ASP A 181 -1.57 -4.77 -9.42
CA ASP A 181 -1.03 -5.95 -10.11
C ASP A 181 0.48 -5.86 -10.25
N PHE A 182 1.09 -6.98 -10.58
CA PHE A 182 2.45 -7.05 -11.03
C PHE A 182 2.73 -8.26 -11.92
N GLY A 183 3.84 -8.18 -12.63
CA GLY A 183 4.40 -9.33 -13.31
C GLY A 183 5.66 -9.00 -14.05
N TYR A 184 6.05 -9.95 -14.88
CA TYR A 184 7.13 -9.81 -15.83
C TYR A 184 6.73 -10.38 -17.19
N VAL A 185 7.34 -9.87 -18.24
CA VAL A 185 7.25 -10.39 -19.60
C VAL A 185 8.65 -10.77 -20.06
N GLU A 186 8.79 -12.01 -20.52
CA GLU A 186 10.03 -12.52 -21.09
C GLU A 186 10.29 -11.87 -22.46
N LYS A 187 11.54 -11.46 -22.69
CA LYS A 187 11.98 -10.85 -23.96
C LYS A 187 12.98 -11.72 -24.70
#